data_AF-A0A1V6NEK1-F1
#
_entry.id   AF-A0A1V6NEK1-F1
#
_cell.length_a   1.000
_cell.length_b   1.000
_cell.length_c   1.000
_cell.angle_alpha   90.00
_cell.angle_beta   90.00
_cell.angle_gamma   90.00
#
_symmetry.space_group_name_H-M   'P 1'
#
loop_
_entity.id
_entity.type
_entity.pdbx_description
1 polymer ?
#
loop_
_entity_poly.entity_id
_entity_poly.type
_entity_poly.pdbx_seq_one_letter_code
_entity_poly.pdbx_strand_id
1 'polypeptide(L)'
;MYGWVQFVKCTSNDTCPSDNATPTSVQDGCSDSHWQLDSVPLFDDLNTPFMYFGSNPTLFDAPTRIGKSNVNWRAESYLTHIPDALVTRQVTPILGFTWGFDVANGTKTIASLEELELETSWNERIGVLQQNYSGWTFDSAS
;
A
#
# COMPACT_ATOMS: atom_id res chain seq x y z
N MET A 1 3.54 19.99 -1.53
CA MET A 1 3.82 19.06 -0.40
C MET A 1 3.91 17.65 -0.95
N TYR A 2 4.31 16.67 -0.15
CA TYR A 2 4.46 15.30 -0.63
C TYR A 2 3.57 14.34 0.14
N GLY A 3 3.25 13.20 -0.47
CA GLY A 3 2.49 12.13 0.16
C GLY A 3 2.86 10.76 -0.40
N TRP A 4 2.73 9.74 0.44
CA TRP A 4 2.90 8.34 0.06
C TRP A 4 1.54 7.70 -0.16
N VAL A 5 1.35 7.17 -1.37
CA VAL A 5 0.25 6.26 -1.71
C VAL A 5 0.86 4.86 -1.76
N GLN A 6 0.22 3.88 -1.13
CA GLN A 6 0.73 2.51 -1.10
C GLN A 6 -0.33 1.51 -1.47
N PHE A 7 0.10 0.49 -2.21
CA PHE A 7 -0.66 -0.71 -2.45
C PHE A 7 0.05 -1.90 -1.84
N VAL A 8 -0.69 -2.84 -1.30
CA VAL A 8 -0.17 -4.06 -0.70
C VAL A 8 -0.77 -5.29 -1.38
N LYS A 9 0.02 -6.34 -1.45
CA LYS A 9 -0.43 -7.66 -1.87
C LYS A 9 0.16 -8.70 -0.94
N CYS A 10 -0.70 -9.55 -0.39
CA CYS A 10 -0.31 -10.61 0.51
C CYS A 10 -0.78 -11.96 -0.04
N THR A 11 0.14 -12.89 -0.26
CA THR A 11 -0.17 -14.28 -0.63
C THR A 11 0.40 -15.26 0.38
N SER A 12 -0.35 -16.30 0.70
CA SER A 12 -0.02 -17.33 1.68
C SER A 12 -0.66 -18.62 1.25
N ASN A 13 0.11 -19.70 1.37
CA ASN A 13 -0.37 -21.06 1.14
C ASN A 13 -0.80 -21.74 2.44
N ASP A 14 -0.75 -21.04 3.57
CA ASP A 14 -1.17 -21.59 4.86
C ASP A 14 -2.69 -21.54 4.97
N THR A 15 -3.29 -22.66 5.39
CA THR A 15 -4.68 -22.66 5.85
C THR A 15 -4.76 -21.80 7.12
N CYS A 16 -5.49 -20.66 7.06
CA CYS A 16 -5.86 -19.96 8.30
C CYS A 16 -6.72 -20.93 9.13
N PRO A 17 -6.43 -21.17 10.42
CA PRO A 17 -7.45 -21.65 11.34
C PRO A 17 -8.59 -20.63 11.32
N SER A 18 -9.82 -21.06 11.02
CA SER A 18 -10.99 -20.20 11.03
C SER A 18 -11.42 -19.92 12.47
N ASP A 19 -10.69 -19.09 13.20
CA ASP A 19 -11.09 -18.71 14.55
C ASP A 19 -11.86 -17.39 14.54
N ASN A 20 -13.03 -17.40 15.19
CA ASN A 20 -14.03 -16.34 15.31
C ASN A 20 -13.55 -15.10 16.13
N ALA A 21 -12.31 -14.64 15.94
CA ALA A 21 -11.81 -13.48 16.66
C ALA A 21 -12.12 -12.17 15.90
N THR A 22 -12.77 -11.25 16.61
CA THR A 22 -13.05 -9.89 16.13
C THR A 22 -11.73 -9.16 15.80
N PRO A 23 -11.57 -8.49 14.65
CA PRO A 23 -10.26 -8.00 14.22
C PRO A 23 -9.78 -6.83 15.07
N THR A 24 -8.67 -7.01 15.77
CA THR A 24 -7.88 -5.92 16.38
C THR A 24 -6.64 -5.70 15.52
N SER A 25 -6.72 -4.88 14.46
CA SER A 25 -5.56 -4.43 13.65
C SER A 25 -4.59 -5.52 13.12
N VAL A 26 -4.90 -6.81 13.26
CA VAL A 26 -4.18 -7.96 12.72
C VAL A 26 -5.00 -8.41 11.51
N GLN A 27 -4.44 -8.27 10.31
CA GLN A 27 -5.12 -8.77 9.11
C GLN A 27 -5.06 -10.30 9.11
N ASP A 28 -6.20 -10.92 9.45
CA ASP A 28 -6.44 -12.36 9.39
C ASP A 28 -6.62 -12.78 7.93
N GLY A 29 -5.56 -12.72 7.14
CA GLY A 29 -5.63 -13.04 5.72
C GLY A 29 -4.38 -12.66 4.97
N CYS A 30 -4.00 -13.53 4.04
CA CYS A 30 -2.91 -13.29 3.11
C CYS A 30 -3.19 -14.13 1.88
N SER A 31 -4.27 -13.83 1.16
CA SER A 31 -4.70 -14.57 -0.02
C SER A 31 -5.27 -13.62 -1.06
N ASP A 32 -4.65 -12.46 -1.19
CA ASP A 32 -5.08 -11.41 -2.09
C ASP A 32 -4.60 -11.75 -3.51
N SER A 33 -5.55 -11.99 -4.41
CA SER A 33 -5.24 -12.14 -5.84
C SER A 33 -4.82 -10.82 -6.48
N HIS A 34 -5.22 -9.68 -5.88
CA HIS A 34 -5.02 -8.34 -6.40
C HIS A 34 -4.32 -7.41 -5.40
N TRP A 35 -3.70 -6.36 -5.92
CA TRP A 35 -3.19 -5.26 -5.12
C TRP A 35 -4.34 -4.49 -4.47
N GLN A 36 -4.20 -4.18 -3.19
CA GLN A 36 -5.17 -3.42 -2.41
C GLN A 36 -4.51 -2.13 -1.94
N LEU A 37 -5.27 -1.03 -1.93
CA LEU A 37 -4.77 0.20 -1.34
C LEU A 37 -4.54 -0.02 0.16
N ASP A 38 -3.39 0.40 0.65
CA ASP A 38 -3.05 0.35 2.06
C ASP A 38 -3.56 1.62 2.76
N SER A 39 -4.79 1.54 3.28
CA SER A 39 -5.39 2.62 4.07
C SER A 39 -5.04 2.46 5.55
N VAL A 40 -4.68 3.57 6.19
CA VAL A 40 -4.55 3.61 7.64
C VAL A 40 -5.97 3.70 8.22
N PRO A 41 -6.43 2.76 9.07
CA PRO A 41 -7.81 2.76 9.56
C PRO A 41 -8.24 4.05 10.27
N LEU A 42 -7.27 4.77 10.85
CA LEU A 42 -7.50 6.08 11.47
C LEU A 42 -7.98 7.15 10.46
N PHE A 43 -7.74 6.94 9.17
CA PHE A 43 -8.04 7.89 8.09
C PHE A 43 -9.19 7.45 7.19
N ASP A 44 -9.87 6.34 7.50
CA ASP A 44 -10.94 5.79 6.64
C ASP A 44 -12.05 6.83 6.36
N ASP A 45 -12.42 7.65 7.35
CA ASP A 45 -13.44 8.69 7.21
C ASP A 45 -12.93 9.99 6.52
N LEU A 46 -11.61 10.12 6.30
CA LEU A 46 -10.99 11.35 5.80
C LEU A 46 -10.97 11.44 4.26
N ASN A 47 -11.41 10.39 3.55
CA ASN A 47 -11.46 10.35 2.09
C ASN A 47 -10.12 10.79 1.46
N THR A 48 -9.02 10.20 1.94
CA THR A 48 -7.65 10.50 1.52
C THR A 48 -6.96 9.24 0.99
N PRO A 49 -6.22 9.31 -0.13
CA PRO A 49 -5.46 8.18 -0.66
C PRO A 49 -4.09 7.98 0.02
N PHE A 50 -3.73 8.88 0.94
CA PHE A 50 -2.39 8.90 1.53
C PHE A 50 -2.33 8.15 2.85
N MET A 51 -1.29 7.33 3.01
CA MET A 51 -0.93 6.78 4.31
C MET A 51 -0.14 7.82 5.14
N TYR A 52 0.74 8.58 4.50
CA TYR A 52 1.56 9.63 5.11
C TYR A 52 1.69 10.81 4.16
N PHE A 53 1.68 12.04 4.69
CA PHE A 53 1.88 13.25 3.89
C PHE A 53 2.49 14.38 4.73
N GLY A 54 3.21 15.30 4.07
CA GLY A 54 3.88 16.42 4.75
C GLY A 54 4.99 17.07 3.92
N SER A 55 5.88 17.80 4.59
CA SER A 55 7.06 18.43 3.97
C SER A 55 8.20 17.42 3.69
N ASN A 56 8.33 16.40 4.55
CA ASN A 56 9.28 15.30 4.39
C ASN A 56 8.64 13.98 4.89
N PRO A 57 7.57 13.49 4.23
CA PRO A 57 6.91 12.28 4.68
C PRO A 57 7.84 11.08 4.48
N THR A 58 7.99 10.26 5.51
CA THR A 58 8.83 9.06 5.43
C THR A 58 7.95 7.83 5.43
N LEU A 59 8.28 6.87 4.57
CA LEU A 59 7.59 5.60 4.47
C LEU A 59 8.01 4.70 5.63
N PHE A 60 7.04 4.22 6.41
CA PHE A 60 7.27 3.27 7.48
C PHE A 60 6.15 2.26 7.57
N ASP A 61 6.48 1.10 8.12
CA ASP A 61 5.60 0.03 8.56
C ASP A 61 5.26 -1.06 7.54
N ALA A 62 5.49 -2.30 7.99
CA ALA A 62 5.09 -3.52 7.33
C ALA A 62 4.23 -4.29 8.31
N PRO A 63 3.14 -4.91 7.87
CA PRO A 63 2.17 -5.42 8.80
C PRO A 63 2.70 -6.65 9.54
N THR A 64 2.30 -6.78 10.80
CA THR A 64 2.54 -8.02 11.54
C THR A 64 1.62 -9.12 11.01
N ARG A 65 2.18 -10.28 10.68
CA ARG A 65 1.45 -11.50 10.27
C ARG A 65 1.63 -12.58 11.33
N ILE A 66 0.65 -12.72 12.21
CA ILE A 66 0.67 -13.72 13.30
C ILE A 66 0.13 -15.05 12.76
N GLY A 67 0.73 -16.18 13.19
CA GLY A 67 0.20 -17.51 12.88
C GLY A 67 0.42 -18.01 11.45
N LYS A 68 1.21 -17.28 10.64
CA LYS A 68 1.57 -17.66 9.27
C LYS A 68 3.03 -18.08 9.18
N SER A 69 3.27 -19.23 8.55
CA SER A 69 4.59 -19.80 8.30
C SER A 69 5.01 -19.68 6.83
N ASN A 70 4.08 -19.43 5.90
CA ASN A 70 4.34 -19.19 4.48
C ASN A 70 3.59 -17.96 3.98
N VAL A 71 4.30 -16.87 3.74
CA VAL A 71 3.76 -15.56 3.31
C VAL A 71 4.70 -14.93 2.31
N ASN A 72 4.17 -14.38 1.22
CA ASN A 72 4.85 -13.35 0.45
C ASN A 72 4.03 -12.08 0.58
N TRP A 73 4.60 -11.07 1.23
CA TRP A 73 3.99 -9.75 1.35
C TRP A 73 4.84 -8.75 0.56
N ARG A 74 4.17 -7.98 -0.29
CA ARG A 74 4.79 -6.91 -1.06
C ARG A 74 3.98 -5.63 -0.90
N ALA A 75 4.68 -4.51 -0.91
CA ALA A 75 4.13 -3.17 -1.01
C ALA A 75 4.70 -2.49 -2.26
N GLU A 76 3.84 -1.81 -3.00
CA GLU A 76 4.20 -0.80 -4.00
C GLU A 76 3.94 0.57 -3.38
N SER A 77 4.99 1.35 -3.14
CA SER A 77 4.92 2.65 -2.47
C SER A 77 5.31 3.75 -3.44
N TYR A 78 4.41 4.70 -3.65
CA TYR A 78 4.57 5.80 -4.59
C TYR A 78 4.74 7.11 -3.83
N LEU A 79 5.85 7.80 -4.05
CA LEU A 79 6.01 9.17 -3.61
C LEU A 79 5.29 10.06 -4.62
N THR A 80 4.47 10.96 -4.10
CA THR A 80 3.65 11.85 -4.92
C THR A 80 3.85 13.30 -4.51
N HIS A 81 3.72 14.20 -5.47
CA HIS A 81 3.60 15.64 -5.25
C HIS A 81 2.13 16.03 -5.20
N ILE A 82 1.82 16.92 -4.25
CA ILE A 82 0.50 17.52 -4.07
C ILE A 82 0.67 19.05 -4.12
N PRO A 83 0.09 19.75 -5.11
CA PRO A 83 0.17 21.19 -5.19
C PRO A 83 -0.63 21.86 -4.07
N ASP A 84 -0.29 23.12 -3.78
CA ASP A 84 -1.09 24.04 -2.96
C ASP A 84 -1.55 23.51 -1.59
N ALA A 85 -0.72 22.66 -0.97
CA ALA A 85 -0.97 22.11 0.36
C ALA A 85 -2.36 21.47 0.54
N LEU A 86 -2.78 20.60 -0.40
CA LEU A 86 -4.07 19.88 -0.42
C LEU A 86 -5.31 20.73 -0.72
N VAL A 87 -5.16 22.02 -1.03
CA VAL A 87 -6.28 22.84 -1.53
C VAL A 87 -6.80 22.25 -2.85
N THR A 88 -5.87 21.91 -3.74
CA THR A 88 -6.16 21.16 -4.96
C THR A 88 -5.97 19.67 -4.69
N ARG A 89 -7.03 18.87 -4.82
CA ARG A 89 -7.00 17.40 -4.67
C ARG A 89 -6.40 16.72 -5.90
N GLN A 90 -5.21 17.17 -6.31
CA GLN A 90 -4.46 16.65 -7.44
C GLN A 90 -3.19 15.96 -6.95
N VAL A 91 -2.88 14.82 -7.55
CA VAL A 91 -1.76 13.97 -7.17
C VAL A 91 -0.92 13.65 -8.40
N THR A 92 0.36 14.02 -8.34
CA THR A 92 1.33 13.73 -9.41
C THR A 92 2.35 12.72 -8.90
N PRO A 93 2.56 11.57 -9.55
CA PRO A 93 3.57 10.60 -9.14
C PRO A 93 4.99 11.17 -9.36
N ILE A 94 5.93 10.84 -8.47
CA ILE A 94 7.35 11.23 -8.58
C ILE A 94 8.23 10.01 -8.79
N LEU A 95 8.03 8.98 -7.98
CA LEU A 95 8.78 7.71 -8.03
C LEU A 95 7.98 6.61 -7.35
N GLY A 96 8.38 5.37 -7.57
CA GLY A 96 7.77 4.19 -6.97
C GLY A 96 8.82 3.15 -6.58
N PHE A 97 8.59 2.46 -5.46
CA PHE A 97 9.42 1.33 -5.06
C PHE A 97 8.55 0.14 -4.69
N THR A 98 9.07 -1.06 -4.92
CA THR A 98 8.54 -2.29 -4.34
C THR A 98 9.47 -2.83 -3.28
N TRP A 99 8.88 -3.33 -2.21
CA TRP A 99 9.60 -3.89 -1.08
C TRP A 99 8.68 -4.83 -0.31
N GLY A 100 9.24 -5.54 0.67
CA GLY A 100 8.45 -6.38 1.57
C GLY A 100 9.26 -7.48 2.20
N PHE A 101 8.60 -8.60 2.46
CA PHE A 101 9.22 -9.76 3.09
C PHE A 101 8.56 -11.06 2.68
N ASP A 102 9.33 -12.12 2.79
CA ASP A 102 8.87 -13.49 2.67
C ASP A 102 8.98 -14.19 4.02
N VAL A 103 8.01 -15.05 4.30
CA VAL A 103 8.07 -16.03 5.37
C VAL A 103 8.02 -17.39 4.70
N ALA A 104 9.01 -18.24 4.93
CA ALA A 104 9.05 -19.60 4.42
C ALA A 104 9.38 -20.54 5.58
N ASN A 105 8.46 -21.46 5.89
CA ASN A 105 8.53 -22.33 7.07
C ASN A 105 8.86 -21.55 8.37
N GLY A 106 8.24 -20.38 8.54
CA GLY A 106 8.44 -19.50 9.71
C GLY A 106 9.73 -18.66 9.69
N THR A 107 10.62 -18.86 8.70
CA THR A 107 11.83 -18.05 8.53
C THR A 107 11.51 -16.80 7.73
N LYS A 108 11.86 -15.62 8.27
CA LYS A 108 11.61 -14.33 7.63
C LYS A 108 12.83 -13.86 6.82
N THR A 109 12.59 -13.43 5.59
CA THR A 109 13.59 -12.84 4.70
C THR A 109 13.06 -11.52 4.17
N ILE A 110 13.88 -10.48 4.16
CA ILE A 110 13.52 -9.19 3.58
C ILE A 110 13.67 -9.27 2.06
N ALA A 111 12.64 -8.87 1.32
CA ALA A 111 12.71 -8.73 -0.12
C ALA A 111 13.57 -7.52 -0.48
N SER A 112 14.34 -7.61 -1.56
CA SER A 112 15.12 -6.48 -2.06
C SER A 112 14.23 -5.27 -2.33
N LEU A 113 14.73 -4.09 -1.99
CA LEU A 113 14.12 -2.83 -2.41
C LEU A 113 14.43 -2.62 -3.89
N GLU A 114 13.39 -2.48 -4.70
CA GLU A 114 13.51 -2.29 -6.15
C GLU A 114 12.72 -1.06 -6.57
N GLU A 115 13.31 -0.24 -7.45
CA GLU A 115 12.60 0.87 -8.09
C GLU A 115 11.62 0.32 -9.12
N LEU A 116 10.40 0.84 -9.10
CA LEU A 116 9.36 0.47 -10.06
C LEU A 116 9.50 1.30 -11.33
N GLU A 117 9.16 0.68 -12.47
CA GLU A 117 8.92 1.44 -13.70
C GLU A 117 7.64 2.26 -13.49
N LEU A 118 7.80 3.57 -13.34
CA LEU A 118 6.75 4.45 -12.83
C LEU A 118 5.60 4.61 -13.83
N GLU A 119 5.90 4.70 -15.14
CA GLU A 119 4.89 4.91 -16.19
C GLU A 119 3.86 3.78 -16.16
N THR A 120 4.31 2.53 -16.15
CA THR A 120 3.44 1.36 -16.13
C THR A 120 2.81 1.19 -14.76
N SER A 121 3.62 1.12 -13.70
CA SER A 121 3.15 0.69 -12.39
C SER A 121 2.16 1.67 -11.76
N TRP A 122 2.37 2.99 -11.89
CA TRP A 122 1.43 3.99 -11.37
C TRP A 122 0.16 4.05 -12.21
N ASN A 123 0.28 4.05 -13.54
CA ASN A 123 -0.88 4.21 -14.42
C ASN A 123 -1.87 3.04 -14.29
N GLU A 124 -1.40 1.82 -13.98
CA GLU A 124 -2.26 0.68 -13.63
C GLU A 124 -3.09 0.89 -12.35
N ARG A 125 -2.64 1.75 -11.43
CA ARG A 125 -3.30 1.99 -10.12
C ARG A 125 -4.31 3.14 -10.17
N ILE A 126 -4.19 4.05 -11.15
CA ILE A 126 -5.07 5.22 -11.29
C ILE A 126 -6.55 4.85 -11.29
N GLY A 127 -6.94 3.77 -11.98
CA GLY A 127 -8.34 3.35 -12.05
C GLY A 127 -8.94 3.04 -10.67
N VAL A 128 -8.21 2.31 -9.83
CA VAL A 128 -8.63 1.99 -8.45
C VAL A 128 -8.67 3.27 -7.59
N LEU A 129 -7.69 4.15 -7.75
CA LEU A 129 -7.63 5.42 -7.01
C LEU A 129 -8.82 6.32 -7.36
N GLN A 130 -9.14 6.49 -8.64
CA GLN A 130 -10.27 7.30 -9.08
C GLN A 130 -11.62 6.72 -8.65
N GLN A 131 -11.74 5.39 -8.64
CA GLN A 131 -12.95 4.71 -8.17
C GLN A 131 -13.19 4.97 -6.67
N ASN A 132 -12.14 4.86 -5.85
CA ASN A 132 -12.24 4.99 -4.39
C ASN A 132 -12.26 6.46 -3.94
N TYR A 133 -11.63 7.36 -4.70
CA TYR A 133 -11.42 8.77 -4.37
C TYR A 133 -11.92 9.68 -5.50
N SER A 134 -13.20 9.57 -5.84
CA SER A 134 -13.81 10.30 -6.97
C SER A 134 -13.69 11.83 -6.93
N GLY A 135 -13.41 12.41 -5.76
CA GLY A 135 -13.14 13.84 -5.59
C GLY A 135 -11.68 14.25 -5.81
N TRP A 136 -10.83 13.33 -6.26
CA TRP A 136 -9.40 13.52 -6.49
C TRP A 136 -9.05 13.30 -7.95
N THR A 137 -8.03 14.01 -8.42
CA THR A 137 -7.43 13.84 -9.74
C THR A 137 -6.04 13.25 -9.58
N PHE A 138 -5.73 12.22 -10.37
CA PHE A 138 -4.43 11.55 -10.38
C PHE A 138 -3.82 11.70 -11.76
N ASP A 139 -2.67 12.36 -11.84
CA ASP A 139 -1.95 12.55 -13.10
C ASP A 139 -1.28 11.23 -13.52
N SER A 140 -1.23 10.97 -14.82
CA SER A 140 -0.44 9.86 -15.34
C SER A 140 1.06 10.13 -15.17
N ALA A 141 1.82 9.07 -14.91
CA ALA A 141 3.26 9.10 -15.03
C ALA A 141 3.65 9.15 -16.52
N SER A 142 4.79 9.77 -16.82
CA SER A 142 5.33 10.04 -18.16
C SER A 142 6.80 9.65 -18.28
#